data_AF-A0A0U4CJX5-F1
#
_entry.id   AF-A0A0U4CJX5-F1
#
_cell.length_a   1.000
_cell.length_b   1.000
_cell.length_c   1.000
_cell.angle_alpha   90.00
_cell.angle_beta   90.00
_cell.angle_gamma   90.00
#
_symmetry.space_group_name_H-M   'P 1'
#
loop_
_entity.id
_entity.type
_entity.pdbx_description
1 polymer ?
#
loop_
_entity_poly.entity_id
_entity_poly.type
_entity_poly.pdbx_seq_one_letter_code
_entity_poly.pdbx_strand_id
1 'polypeptide(L)'
;MSETRDQARLFRRAMRTGQAPAGLDRQRWLPVVRRRATLLRAGRPFVVGAWVTIGVLLLAVAAVGVVTTPFLVWFAVLLALVTAPVAYLTDRLWVRARGSIGALLADLEGADQR
;
A
#
# COMPACT_ATOMS: atom_id res chain seq x y z
N MET A 1 -4.30 32.02 3.19
CA MET A 1 -3.27 30.97 2.95
C MET A 1 -2.95 30.10 4.18
N SER A 2 -3.21 30.54 5.41
CA SER A 2 -2.99 29.75 6.65
C SER A 2 -3.96 28.56 6.78
N GLU A 3 -5.27 28.79 6.62
CA GLU A 3 -6.30 27.76 6.77
C GLU A 3 -6.11 26.55 5.86
N THR A 4 -5.66 26.76 4.61
CA THR A 4 -5.45 25.68 3.66
C THR A 4 -4.28 24.77 4.06
N ARG A 5 -3.22 25.34 4.65
CA ARG A 5 -2.08 24.56 5.17
C ARG A 5 -2.47 23.81 6.44
N ASP A 6 -3.34 24.38 7.26
CA ASP A 6 -3.81 23.75 8.49
C ASP A 6 -4.77 22.59 8.20
N GLN A 7 -5.71 22.77 7.27
CA GLN A 7 -6.55 21.69 6.75
C GLN A 7 -5.72 20.55 6.14
N ALA A 8 -4.64 20.86 5.41
CA ALA A 8 -3.73 19.85 4.87
C ALA A 8 -2.92 19.12 5.98
N ARG A 9 -2.59 19.78 7.09
CA ARG A 9 -1.97 19.14 8.27
C ARG A 9 -2.95 18.19 8.97
N LEU A 10 -4.18 18.65 9.20
CA LEU A 10 -5.26 17.84 9.78
C LEU A 10 -5.56 16.62 8.92
N PHE A 11 -5.65 16.78 7.60
CA PHE A 11 -5.86 15.67 6.66
C PHE A 11 -4.71 14.65 6.71
N ARG A 12 -3.46 15.10 6.76
CA ARG A 12 -2.30 14.19 6.90
C ARG A 12 -2.32 13.42 8.20
N ARG A 13 -2.76 14.06 9.30
CA ARG A 13 -2.95 13.39 10.59
C ARG A 13 -4.08 12.35 10.49
N ALA A 14 -5.21 12.74 9.90
CA ALA A 14 -6.37 11.87 9.70
C ALA A 14 -6.04 10.61 8.90
N MET A 15 -5.26 10.74 7.82
CA MET A 15 -4.79 9.60 7.01
C MET A 15 -3.88 8.63 7.78
N ARG A 16 -3.11 9.13 8.76
CA ARG A 16 -2.23 8.31 9.60
C ARG A 16 -3.00 7.62 10.72
N THR A 17 -3.96 8.31 11.33
CA THR A 17 -4.73 7.80 12.47
C THR A 17 -5.98 7.02 12.05
N GLY A 18 -6.47 7.22 10.82
CA GLY A 18 -7.72 6.66 10.33
C GLY A 18 -8.97 7.29 10.94
N GLN A 19 -8.85 8.47 11.55
CA GLN A 19 -9.93 9.18 12.25
C GLN A 19 -9.97 10.64 11.80
N ALA A 20 -11.16 11.21 11.59
CA ALA A 20 -11.31 12.61 11.19
C ALA A 20 -11.16 13.55 12.42
N PRO A 21 -10.13 14.41 12.49
CA PRO A 21 -9.96 15.33 13.60
C PRO A 21 -11.05 16.41 13.61
N ALA A 22 -11.43 16.88 14.81
CA ALA A 22 -12.38 17.98 14.99
C ALA A 22 -11.86 19.24 14.25
N GLY A 23 -12.68 19.77 13.34
CA GLY A 23 -12.34 20.92 12.49
C GLY A 23 -11.85 20.57 11.07
N LEU A 24 -11.73 19.29 10.72
CA LEU A 24 -11.51 18.89 9.32
C LEU A 24 -12.77 19.17 8.48
N ASP A 25 -12.60 19.86 7.36
CA ASP A 25 -13.67 20.08 6.37
C ASP A 25 -14.03 18.76 5.65
N ARG A 26 -15.02 18.05 6.18
CA ARG A 26 -15.38 16.68 5.76
C ARG A 26 -15.83 16.63 4.30
N GLN A 27 -16.68 17.56 3.88
CA GLN A 27 -17.24 17.61 2.53
C GLN A 27 -16.15 17.83 1.48
N ARG A 28 -15.17 18.68 1.78
CA ARG A 28 -14.04 18.92 0.87
C ARG A 28 -13.11 17.72 0.69
N TRP A 29 -12.88 16.94 1.75
CA TRP A 29 -11.90 15.85 1.72
C TRP A 29 -12.49 14.46 1.40
N LEU A 30 -13.80 14.26 1.54
CA LEU A 30 -14.49 13.01 1.18
C LEU A 30 -14.17 12.50 -0.24
N PRO A 31 -14.28 13.31 -1.33
CA PRO A 31 -13.97 12.82 -2.68
C PRO A 31 -12.49 12.44 -2.84
N VAL A 32 -11.59 13.11 -2.11
CA VAL A 32 -10.15 12.82 -2.13
C VAL A 32 -9.86 11.46 -1.48
N VAL A 33 -10.49 11.19 -0.33
CA VAL A 33 -10.35 9.90 0.38
C VAL A 33 -10.96 8.76 -0.45
N ARG A 34 -12.15 8.95 -1.04
CA ARG A 34 -12.76 7.97 -1.96
C ARG A 34 -11.83 7.64 -3.13
N ARG A 35 -11.28 8.66 -3.81
CA ARG A 35 -10.38 8.44 -4.95
C ARG A 35 -9.12 7.67 -4.53
N ARG A 36 -8.54 7.97 -3.36
CA ARG A 36 -7.40 7.21 -2.82
C ARG A 36 -7.77 5.78 -2.47
N ALA A 37 -8.91 5.54 -1.84
CA ALA A 37 -9.40 4.21 -1.53
C ALA A 37 -9.57 3.36 -2.80
N THR A 38 -10.11 3.95 -3.88
CA THR A 38 -10.23 3.30 -5.18
C THR A 38 -8.87 2.98 -5.80
N LEU A 39 -7.92 3.93 -5.77
CA LEU A 39 -6.56 3.70 -6.26
C LEU A 39 -5.82 2.60 -5.47
N LEU A 40 -5.99 2.55 -4.15
CA LEU A 40 -5.45 1.46 -3.31
C LEU A 40 -6.16 0.11 -3.50
N ARG A 41 -7.38 0.08 -4.02
CA ARG A 41 -8.01 -1.18 -4.45
C ARG A 41 -7.46 -1.61 -5.81
N ALA A 42 -7.32 -0.68 -6.73
CA ALA A 42 -6.84 -0.93 -8.09
C ALA A 42 -5.33 -1.22 -8.19
N GLY A 43 -4.50 -0.65 -7.31
CA GLY A 43 -3.05 -0.87 -7.33
C GLY A 43 -2.60 -2.21 -6.76
N ARG A 44 -3.44 -2.88 -5.96
CA ARG A 44 -3.12 -4.18 -5.34
C ARG A 44 -2.85 -5.28 -6.37
N PRO A 45 -3.69 -5.52 -7.40
CA PRO A 45 -3.41 -6.54 -8.41
C PRO A 45 -2.10 -6.30 -9.15
N PHE A 46 -1.73 -5.04 -9.40
CA PHE A 46 -0.45 -4.72 -10.03
C PHE A 46 0.75 -5.06 -9.13
N VAL A 47 0.69 -4.70 -7.84
CA VAL A 47 1.75 -5.03 -6.87
C VAL A 47 1.87 -6.54 -6.69
N VAL A 48 0.75 -7.25 -6.54
CA VAL A 48 0.74 -8.72 -6.46
C VAL A 48 1.32 -9.34 -7.74
N GLY A 49 0.90 -8.84 -8.91
CA GLY A 49 1.42 -9.31 -10.21
C GLY A 49 2.92 -9.10 -10.35
N ALA A 50 3.46 -7.96 -9.90
CA ALA A 50 4.89 -7.68 -9.90
C ALA A 50 5.65 -8.68 -9.02
N TRP A 51 5.18 -8.95 -7.79
CA TRP A 51 5.81 -9.94 -6.90
C TRP A 51 5.74 -11.37 -7.43
N VAL A 52 4.60 -11.76 -8.01
CA VAL A 52 4.45 -13.07 -8.67
C VAL A 52 5.43 -13.20 -9.83
N THR A 53 5.57 -12.17 -10.67
CA THR A 53 6.51 -12.16 -11.80
C THR A 53 7.96 -12.29 -11.33
N ILE A 54 8.35 -11.56 -10.27
CA ILE A 54 9.68 -11.67 -9.67
C ILE A 54 9.92 -13.09 -9.13
N GLY A 55 8.92 -13.69 -8.46
CA GLY A 55 9.00 -15.07 -7.97
C GLY A 55 9.17 -16.10 -9.08
N VAL A 56 8.43 -15.96 -10.18
CA VAL A 56 8.57 -16.83 -11.37
C VAL A 56 9.94 -16.68 -12.00
N LEU A 57 10.44 -15.44 -12.13
CA LEU A 57 11.78 -15.17 -12.68
C LEU A 57 12.87 -15.81 -11.80
N LEU A 58 12.77 -15.68 -10.48
CA LEU A 58 13.69 -16.32 -9.53
C LEU A 58 13.71 -17.84 -9.69
N LEU A 59 12.54 -18.44 -9.85
CA LEU A 59 12.40 -19.88 -10.03
C LEU A 59 13.00 -20.34 -11.37
N ALA A 60 12.81 -19.56 -12.44
CA ALA A 60 13.44 -19.81 -13.74
C ALA A 60 14.97 -19.70 -13.66
N VAL A 61 15.51 -18.67 -13.00
CA VAL A 61 16.95 -18.49 -12.80
C VAL A 61 17.54 -19.66 -11.99
N ALA A 62 16.84 -20.10 -10.94
CA ALA A 62 17.26 -21.26 -10.15
C ALA A 62 17.27 -22.54 -11.01
N ALA A 63 16.22 -22.78 -11.81
CA ALA A 63 16.13 -23.95 -12.69
C ALA A 63 17.26 -23.98 -13.72
N VAL A 64 17.56 -22.84 -14.37
CA VAL A 64 18.70 -22.71 -15.30
C VAL A 64 20.03 -22.91 -14.56
N GLY A 65 20.14 -22.37 -13.35
CA GLY A 65 21.31 -22.52 -12.49
C GLY A 65 21.61 -23.98 -12.13
N VAL A 66 20.60 -24.78 -11.82
CA VAL A 66 20.77 -26.21 -11.54
C VAL A 66 21.36 -26.95 -12.75
N VAL A 67 20.94 -26.59 -13.96
CA VAL A 67 21.38 -27.27 -15.20
C VAL A 67 22.75 -26.80 -15.66
N THR A 68 23.07 -25.52 -15.50
CA THR A 68 24.25 -24.90 -16.13
C THR A 68 25.32 -24.47 -15.14
N THR A 69 24.93 -23.79 -14.06
CA THR A 69 25.85 -23.06 -13.19
C THR A 69 25.33 -23.04 -11.75
N PRO A 70 25.82 -23.92 -10.85
CA PRO A 70 25.28 -24.07 -9.50
C PRO A 70 25.37 -22.80 -8.65
N PHE A 71 26.27 -21.87 -8.98
CA PHE A 71 26.35 -20.55 -8.35
C PHE A 71 25.07 -19.71 -8.53
N LEU A 72 24.37 -19.84 -9.66
CA LEU A 72 23.11 -19.11 -9.91
C LEU A 72 21.99 -19.56 -8.97
N VAL A 73 22.03 -20.81 -8.49
CA VAL A 73 21.07 -21.32 -7.50
C VAL A 73 21.26 -20.59 -6.17
N TRP A 74 22.51 -20.48 -5.69
CA TRP A 74 22.82 -19.73 -4.47
C TRP A 74 22.43 -18.25 -4.60
N PHE A 75 22.69 -17.64 -5.76
CA PHE A 75 22.28 -16.27 -6.02
C PHE A 75 20.75 -16.10 -5.99
N ALA A 76 20.00 -17.00 -6.64
CA ALA A 76 18.54 -16.98 -6.62
C ALA A 76 17.98 -17.17 -5.20
N VAL A 77 18.59 -18.04 -4.39
CA VAL A 77 18.21 -18.24 -2.98
C VAL A 77 18.46 -16.99 -2.15
N LEU A 78 19.63 -16.35 -2.28
CA LEU A 78 19.92 -15.09 -1.59
C LEU A 78 18.96 -13.98 -2.01
N LEU A 79 18.68 -13.86 -3.31
CA LEU A 79 17.75 -12.86 -3.82
C LEU A 79 16.33 -13.13 -3.32
N ALA A 80 15.89 -14.40 -3.24
CA ALA A 80 14.61 -14.78 -2.65
C ALA A 80 14.53 -14.43 -1.15
N LEU A 81 15.61 -14.65 -0.40
CA LEU A 81 15.72 -14.28 1.02
C LEU A 81 15.60 -12.77 1.26
N VAL A 82 16.01 -11.94 0.30
CA VAL A 82 15.81 -10.47 0.37
C VAL A 82 14.43 -10.06 -0.13
N THR A 83 13.96 -10.70 -1.21
CA THR A 83 12.69 -10.37 -1.87
C THR A 83 11.49 -10.68 -0.99
N ALA A 84 11.48 -11.83 -0.29
CA ALA A 84 10.36 -12.24 0.55
C ALA A 84 10.08 -11.27 1.72
N PRO A 85 11.07 -10.81 2.51
CA PRO A 85 10.88 -9.76 3.51
C PRO A 85 10.35 -8.45 2.94
N VAL A 86 10.86 -8.02 1.79
CA VAL A 86 10.41 -6.78 1.14
C VAL A 86 8.97 -6.91 0.68
N ALA A 87 8.61 -8.03 0.05
CA ALA A 87 7.24 -8.33 -0.35
C ALA A 87 6.29 -8.33 0.86
N TYR A 88 6.71 -8.96 1.97
CA TYR A 88 5.96 -8.98 3.22
C TYR A 88 5.79 -7.58 3.84
N LEU A 89 6.85 -6.77 3.89
CA LEU A 89 6.79 -5.40 4.40
C LEU A 89 5.87 -4.52 3.54
N THR A 90 5.94 -4.68 2.21
CA THR A 90 5.10 -3.95 1.27
C THR A 90 3.63 -4.32 1.45
N ASP A 91 3.31 -5.61 1.61
CA ASP A 91 1.95 -6.07 1.87
C ASP A 91 1.44 -5.57 3.24
N ARG A 92 2.27 -5.63 4.29
CA ARG A 92 1.91 -5.11 5.62
C ARG A 92 1.63 -3.61 5.60
N LEU A 93 2.43 -2.82 4.90
CA LEU A 93 2.19 -1.39 4.71
C LEU A 93 0.89 -1.15 3.93
N TRP A 94 0.62 -1.96 2.91
CA TRP A 94 -0.60 -1.88 2.11
C TRP A 94 -1.86 -2.17 2.95
N VAL A 95 -1.85 -3.26 3.72
CA VAL A 95 -2.95 -3.65 4.62
C VAL A 95 -3.19 -2.55 5.65
N ARG A 96 -2.13 -2.00 6.25
CA ARG A 96 -2.23 -0.89 7.21
C ARG A 96 -2.83 0.36 6.58
N ALA A 97 -2.36 0.75 5.39
CA ALA A 97 -2.88 1.90 4.66
C ALA A 97 -4.34 1.70 4.25
N ARG A 98 -4.72 0.50 3.81
CA ARG A 98 -6.11 0.15 3.50
C ARG A 98 -7.01 0.24 4.73
N GLY A 99 -6.53 -0.21 5.88
CA GLY A 99 -7.24 -0.13 7.16
C GLY A 99 -7.48 1.32 7.59
N SER A 100 -6.45 2.17 7.59
CA SER A 100 -6.60 3.56 8.01
C SER A 100 -7.48 4.38 7.06
N ILE A 101 -7.35 4.16 5.75
CA ILE A 101 -8.14 4.86 4.73
C ILE A 101 -9.60 4.37 4.75
N GLY A 102 -9.82 3.09 4.97
CA GLY A 102 -11.16 2.52 5.15
C GLY A 102 -11.87 3.06 6.39
N ALA A 103 -11.17 3.12 7.53
CA ALA A 103 -11.70 3.69 8.76
C ALA A 103 -12.05 5.17 8.60
N LEU A 104 -11.16 5.96 7.98
CA LEU A 104 -11.39 7.37 7.72
C LEU A 104 -12.58 7.57 6.76
N LEU A 105 -12.71 6.73 5.73
CA LEU A 105 -13.83 6.80 4.80
C LEU A 105 -15.16 6.53 5.51
N ALA A 106 -15.22 5.48 6.35
CA ALA A 106 -16.43 5.14 7.10
C ALA A 106 -16.83 6.25 8.10
N ASP A 107 -15.85 6.87 8.77
CA ASP A 107 -16.08 7.99 9.68
C ASP A 107 -16.61 9.24 8.94
N LEU A 108 -16.05 9.55 7.77
CA LEU A 108 -16.51 10.67 6.95
C LEU A 108 -17.90 10.42 6.33
N GLU A 109 -18.19 9.20 5.87
CA GLU A 109 -19.49 8.84 5.31
C GLU A 109 -20.60 8.78 6.38
N GLY A 110 -20.30 8.26 7.58
CA GLY A 110 -21.25 8.26 8.70
C GLY A 110 -21.55 9.65 9.24
N ALA A 111 -20.63 10.60 9.07
CA ALA A 111 -20.82 12.00 9.42
C ALA A 111 -21.62 12.81 8.38
N ASP A 112 -21.62 12.39 7.11
CA ASP A 112 -22.36 13.05 6.02
C ASP A 112 -23.86 12.66 6.02
N GLN A 113 -24.19 11.54 6.67
CA GLN A 113 -25.56 11.01 6.79
C GLN A 113 -26.35 11.54 8.01
N ARG A 114 -25.73 12.34 8.88
CA ARG A 114 -26.36 12.93 10.08
C ARG A 114 -26.54 14.43 9.90
#